data_AF-A0A9W4HW92-F1
#
_entry.id   AF-A0A9W4HW92-F1
#
_cell.length_a   1.000
_cell.length_b   1.000
_cell.length_c   1.000
_cell.angle_alpha   90.00
_cell.angle_beta   90.00
_cell.angle_gamma   90.00
#
_symmetry.space_group_name_H-M   'P 1'
#
loop_
_entity.id
_entity.type
_entity.pdbx_description
1 polymer ?
#
loop_
_entity_poly.entity_id
_entity_poly.type
_entity_poly.pdbx_seq_one_letter_code
_entity_poly.pdbx_strand_id
1 'polypeptide(L)'
;MEDRNLGSSKYACKSVSSLGSYSTIYTGLIVDAVLDSSILKGKLTELVGLWPILGGDLIRDTKPWSFTCGSTVDYASRAIDQPLATHLPIHHEQHSKDPSIMESPELSAVDEKFIFNVSPSPVNSFRLRVTLLQNATLLCFGISHHICDGNDCWEVVKAFCDLLSNRPIPSFALPPDTRGVRMSDLVKVKNECSEAESNFHYQTHAQHYDNRIFNLAMTAWRVLLTILAVKFGFLAELAAKFIYIPGAWVDELRVKSQAELKDCYPEIQLTRNDVIAAWYLKSVYSPQPTTMSSDPVDYFGIINLRRFIEPPKSGTYYIRCSIGAFRCFFSVHQLKEESVAEIARNIRLATLQYTSTESVRQGLRFSEDHASKSLTLALRGTISLGVAVVSHWTTFDYAGLDFSGASLHGKKASVIFVNPMIVNNWHLTIAPVAIVTKNGSEGYWIRATNTSTGWERFGQSNSMESTCHQANQITTGLHILVNTILLTLTATSSYCNQVLAASSLARIDIAHAQRVWVSIVSSSFMNVCVGCERAQAVITIVYAVYNNTLTQMLLAAEYDDFGIERKPLRV
;
A
#
# COMPACT_ATOMS: atom_id res chain seq x y z
N MET A 1 22.15 -39.57 5.93
CA MET A 1 22.69 -39.61 7.31
C MET A 1 23.10 -38.21 7.66
N GLU A 2 22.19 -37.38 8.15
CA GLU A 2 22.43 -36.07 8.77
C GLU A 2 21.07 -35.62 9.36
N ASP A 3 21.08 -34.78 10.40
CA ASP A 3 19.93 -34.31 11.21
C ASP A 3 19.52 -35.15 12.44
N ARG A 4 20.50 -35.65 13.23
CA ARG A 4 20.24 -36.17 14.59
C ARG A 4 20.49 -35.18 15.74
N ASN A 5 20.73 -33.88 15.49
CA ASN A 5 20.98 -32.89 16.55
C ASN A 5 20.39 -31.49 16.27
N LEU A 6 19.19 -31.41 15.70
CA LEU A 6 18.49 -30.14 15.46
C LEU A 6 18.12 -29.38 16.76
N GLY A 7 17.89 -30.10 17.87
CA GLY A 7 17.25 -29.56 19.08
C GLY A 7 18.05 -28.56 19.92
N SER A 8 19.38 -28.50 19.77
CA SER A 8 20.26 -27.61 20.57
C SER A 8 21.05 -26.60 19.74
N SER A 9 20.98 -26.71 18.42
CA SER A 9 21.73 -25.85 17.50
C SER A 9 21.01 -24.50 17.32
N LYS A 10 21.80 -23.41 17.28
CA LYS A 10 21.31 -22.06 16.98
C LYS A 10 21.43 -21.80 15.48
N TYR A 11 20.35 -21.37 14.86
CA TYR A 11 20.29 -21.02 13.44
C TYR A 11 19.96 -19.55 13.27
N ALA A 12 20.53 -18.87 12.29
CA ALA A 12 20.23 -17.47 12.02
C ALA A 12 20.06 -17.24 10.52
N CYS A 13 18.97 -16.62 10.12
CA CYS A 13 18.76 -16.17 8.75
C CYS A 13 19.52 -14.86 8.54
N LYS A 14 20.26 -14.74 7.45
CA LYS A 14 21.16 -13.61 7.16
C LYS A 14 20.56 -12.58 6.23
N SER A 15 19.38 -12.80 5.69
CA SER A 15 18.75 -11.90 4.71
C SER A 15 17.30 -11.56 5.04
N VAL A 16 16.91 -11.72 6.31
CA VAL A 16 15.59 -11.29 6.79
C VAL A 16 15.61 -9.79 7.08
N SER A 17 14.54 -9.11 6.69
CA SER A 17 14.40 -7.67 6.97
C SER A 17 14.34 -7.42 8.47
N SER A 18 14.98 -6.33 8.93
CA SER A 18 14.92 -5.88 10.32
C SER A 18 13.53 -5.35 10.72
N LEU A 19 12.65 -5.06 9.75
CA LEU A 19 11.31 -4.52 9.97
C LEU A 19 10.41 -5.45 10.79
N GLY A 20 10.66 -6.76 10.76
CA GLY A 20 9.86 -7.77 11.47
C GLY A 20 10.33 -8.10 12.89
N SER A 21 11.57 -7.75 13.26
CA SER A 21 12.26 -8.32 14.43
C SER A 21 11.51 -8.14 15.75
N TYR A 22 10.75 -7.05 15.95
CA TYR A 22 10.04 -6.79 17.21
C TYR A 22 8.52 -6.99 17.12
N SER A 23 8.07 -7.83 16.21
CA SER A 23 6.65 -8.11 16.01
C SER A 23 6.33 -9.59 15.96
N THR A 24 5.07 -9.91 16.25
CA THR A 24 4.49 -11.23 16.07
C THR A 24 3.37 -11.11 15.05
N ILE A 25 3.35 -12.02 14.08
CA ILE A 25 2.19 -12.20 13.21
C ILE A 25 1.17 -13.05 13.96
N TYR A 26 -0.06 -12.55 14.07
CA TYR A 26 -1.19 -13.36 14.48
C TYR A 26 -2.22 -13.46 13.35
N THR A 27 -2.81 -14.64 13.21
CA THR A 27 -3.98 -14.87 12.37
C THR A 27 -5.11 -15.41 13.24
N GLY A 28 -6.08 -14.54 13.54
CA GLY A 28 -7.34 -14.92 14.17
C GLY A 28 -8.31 -15.47 13.13
N LEU A 29 -8.93 -16.62 13.41
CA LEU A 29 -9.93 -17.25 12.56
C LEU A 29 -11.19 -17.52 13.38
N ILE A 30 -12.35 -17.27 12.79
CA ILE A 30 -13.63 -17.72 13.35
C ILE A 30 -14.10 -18.89 12.50
N VAL A 31 -14.32 -20.03 13.15
CA VAL A 31 -14.83 -21.25 12.54
C VAL A 31 -16.28 -21.45 12.99
N ASP A 32 -17.19 -21.70 12.05
CA ASP A 32 -18.64 -21.84 12.31
C ASP A 32 -19.05 -23.20 12.91
N ALA A 33 -18.18 -23.79 13.72
CA ALA A 33 -18.39 -25.03 14.43
C ALA A 33 -17.65 -25.03 15.78
N VAL A 34 -18.15 -25.85 16.71
CA VAL A 34 -17.46 -26.13 17.97
C VAL A 34 -16.44 -27.23 17.71
N LEU A 35 -15.16 -26.91 17.93
CA LEU A 35 -14.05 -27.83 17.70
C LEU A 35 -13.62 -28.51 18.99
N ASP A 36 -13.06 -29.71 18.88
CA ASP A 36 -12.51 -30.46 20.00
C ASP A 36 -11.09 -29.96 20.33
N SER A 37 -10.94 -29.36 21.51
CA SER A 37 -9.67 -28.83 22.01
C SER A 37 -8.57 -29.91 22.12
N SER A 38 -8.93 -31.14 22.47
CA SER A 38 -7.96 -32.23 22.60
C SER A 38 -7.40 -32.67 21.24
N ILE A 39 -8.26 -32.74 20.21
CA ILE A 39 -7.84 -33.02 18.83
C ILE A 39 -6.92 -31.89 18.33
N LEU A 40 -7.32 -30.63 18.55
CA LEU A 40 -6.52 -29.48 18.14
C LEU A 40 -5.12 -29.49 18.79
N LYS A 41 -5.03 -29.76 20.09
CA LYS A 41 -3.75 -29.86 20.81
C LYS A 41 -2.91 -31.04 20.32
N GLY A 42 -3.54 -32.18 20.05
CA GLY A 42 -2.88 -33.37 19.50
C GLY A 42 -2.26 -33.09 18.13
N LYS A 43 -3.04 -32.50 17.21
CA LYS A 43 -2.54 -32.14 15.87
C LYS A 43 -1.53 -31.00 15.88
N LEU A 44 -1.59 -30.10 16.85
CA LEU A 44 -0.56 -29.08 17.04
C LEU A 44 0.76 -29.73 17.48
N THR A 45 0.69 -30.71 18.37
CA THR A 45 1.87 -31.48 18.82
C THR A 45 2.49 -32.24 17.65
N GLU A 46 1.67 -32.87 16.82
CA GLU A 46 2.10 -33.54 15.58
C GLU A 46 2.78 -32.55 14.63
N LEU A 47 2.17 -31.38 14.38
CA LEU A 47 2.73 -30.34 13.53
C LEU A 47 4.09 -29.85 14.04
N VAL A 48 4.21 -29.56 15.35
CA VAL A 48 5.48 -29.14 15.96
C VAL A 48 6.54 -30.24 15.84
N GLY A 49 6.15 -31.51 15.98
CA GLY A 49 7.07 -32.64 15.79
C GLY A 49 7.57 -32.75 14.35
N LEU A 50 6.73 -32.45 13.36
CA LEU A 50 7.10 -32.47 11.93
C LEU A 50 7.87 -31.22 11.51
N TRP A 51 7.51 -30.05 12.04
CA TRP A 51 8.09 -28.74 11.77
C TRP A 51 8.71 -28.15 13.03
N PRO A 52 9.88 -28.64 13.47
CA PRO A 52 10.44 -28.34 14.79
C PRO A 52 10.88 -26.88 14.98
N ILE A 53 11.01 -26.08 13.92
CA ILE A 53 11.19 -24.63 14.04
C ILE A 53 10.04 -23.96 14.83
N LEU A 54 8.83 -24.52 14.75
CA LEU A 54 7.67 -24.03 15.48
C LEU A 54 7.75 -24.33 16.98
N GLY A 55 8.44 -25.39 17.38
CA GLY A 55 8.63 -25.73 18.80
C GLY A 55 9.88 -25.11 19.43
N GLY A 56 10.56 -24.22 18.71
CA GLY A 56 11.82 -23.62 19.13
C GLY A 56 11.71 -22.18 19.62
N ASP A 57 12.81 -21.71 20.19
CA ASP A 57 12.91 -20.41 20.85
C ASP A 57 13.56 -19.37 19.95
N LEU A 58 13.13 -18.11 20.10
CA LEU A 58 13.76 -16.97 19.47
C LEU A 58 14.82 -16.35 20.40
N ILE A 59 16.07 -16.36 19.95
CA ILE A 59 17.26 -15.94 20.68
C ILE A 59 17.66 -14.52 20.24
N ARG A 60 17.32 -13.53 21.07
CA ARG A 60 17.42 -12.08 20.75
C ARG A 60 18.76 -11.43 21.10
N ASP A 61 19.67 -12.18 21.74
CA ASP A 61 21.01 -11.71 22.14
C ASP A 61 22.05 -11.78 21.00
N THR A 62 21.71 -12.44 19.89
CA THR A 62 22.54 -12.55 18.68
C THR A 62 22.19 -11.46 17.66
N LYS A 63 23.05 -11.23 16.65
CA LYS A 63 22.78 -10.31 15.53
C LYS A 63 23.25 -10.92 14.19
N PRO A 64 22.36 -11.28 13.26
CA PRO A 64 20.89 -11.29 13.38
C PRO A 64 20.42 -12.23 14.50
N TRP A 65 19.16 -12.08 14.92
CA TRP A 65 18.60 -12.98 15.95
C TRP A 65 18.62 -14.41 15.46
N SER A 66 18.84 -15.33 16.39
CA SER A 66 18.89 -16.75 16.11
C SER A 66 17.58 -17.40 16.53
N PHE A 67 17.29 -18.57 16.00
CA PHE A 67 16.22 -19.44 16.46
C PHE A 67 16.76 -20.85 16.71
N THR A 68 16.05 -21.63 17.51
CA THR A 68 16.30 -23.06 17.68
C THR A 68 15.19 -23.88 17.03
N CYS A 69 15.43 -25.17 16.87
CA CYS A 69 14.37 -26.14 16.63
C CYS A 69 14.06 -26.85 17.94
N GLY A 70 12.80 -27.18 18.20
CA GLY A 70 12.39 -27.81 19.45
C GLY A 70 11.04 -28.49 19.33
N SER A 71 10.52 -28.93 20.48
CA SER A 71 9.24 -29.64 20.58
C SER A 71 8.24 -28.95 21.51
N THR A 72 8.46 -27.67 21.83
CA THR A 72 7.61 -26.92 22.76
C THR A 72 6.26 -26.63 22.12
N VAL A 73 5.19 -27.16 22.72
CA VAL A 73 3.82 -26.94 22.27
C VAL A 73 3.17 -25.84 23.12
N ASP A 74 3.17 -24.60 22.63
CA ASP A 74 2.46 -23.48 23.28
C ASP A 74 0.98 -23.46 22.85
N TYR A 75 0.15 -24.15 23.64
CA TYR A 75 -1.28 -24.26 23.44
C TYR A 75 -2.04 -23.79 24.67
N ALA A 76 -3.07 -22.96 24.47
CA ALA A 76 -4.05 -22.66 25.52
C ALA A 76 -5.46 -22.62 24.94
N SER A 77 -6.42 -23.16 25.69
CA SER A 77 -7.84 -23.11 25.35
C SER A 77 -8.68 -22.60 26.52
N ARG A 78 -9.80 -21.95 26.21
CA ARG A 78 -10.86 -21.58 27.17
C ARG A 78 -12.24 -21.89 26.57
N ALA A 79 -13.20 -22.20 27.41
CA ALA A 79 -14.61 -22.31 27.03
C ALA A 79 -15.37 -21.10 27.57
N ILE A 80 -16.21 -20.50 26.74
CA ILE A 80 -17.05 -19.37 27.11
C ILE A 80 -18.48 -19.74 26.76
N ASP A 81 -19.36 -19.71 27.76
CA ASP A 81 -20.77 -20.06 27.62
C ASP A 81 -21.57 -18.89 27.01
N GLN A 82 -21.21 -18.53 25.78
CA GLN A 82 -21.88 -17.50 24.97
C GLN A 82 -21.88 -17.93 23.50
N PRO A 83 -22.88 -17.56 22.71
CA PRO A 83 -22.84 -17.71 21.26
C PRO A 83 -21.93 -16.64 20.64
N LEU A 84 -21.46 -16.88 19.41
CA LEU A 84 -20.61 -15.97 18.65
C LEU A 84 -21.19 -14.55 18.56
N ALA A 85 -22.48 -14.43 18.26
CA ALA A 85 -23.15 -13.14 18.09
C ALA A 85 -23.10 -12.27 19.35
N THR A 86 -23.05 -12.86 20.54
CA THR A 86 -22.93 -12.13 21.81
C THR A 86 -21.47 -11.91 22.19
N HIS A 87 -20.63 -12.93 22.00
CA HIS A 87 -19.24 -12.85 22.42
C HIS A 87 -18.41 -11.91 21.56
N LEU A 88 -18.60 -11.95 20.24
CA LEU A 88 -17.88 -11.13 19.28
C LEU A 88 -18.86 -10.72 18.16
N PRO A 89 -19.70 -9.70 18.39
CA PRO A 89 -20.63 -9.20 17.40
C PRO A 89 -19.86 -8.54 16.26
N ILE A 90 -19.58 -9.29 15.21
CA ILE A 90 -19.01 -8.76 13.96
C ILE A 90 -20.09 -8.92 12.90
N HIS A 91 -20.62 -7.79 12.46
CA HIS A 91 -21.68 -7.74 11.46
C HIS A 91 -21.20 -6.95 10.23
N HIS A 92 -21.55 -7.47 9.05
CA HIS A 92 -21.41 -6.75 7.79
C HIS A 92 -22.62 -7.07 6.91
N GLU A 93 -23.00 -6.12 6.07
CA GLU A 93 -24.02 -6.34 5.07
C GLU A 93 -23.47 -7.25 3.96
N GLN A 94 -23.96 -8.50 3.91
CA GLN A 94 -23.51 -9.52 2.94
C GLN A 94 -23.76 -9.14 1.47
N HIS A 95 -24.55 -8.10 1.20
CA HIS A 95 -24.94 -7.66 -0.14
C HIS A 95 -24.68 -6.18 -0.42
N SER A 96 -23.84 -5.53 0.39
CA SER A 96 -23.45 -4.15 0.08
C SER A 96 -22.74 -4.09 -1.27
N LYS A 97 -23.13 -3.13 -2.11
CA LYS A 97 -22.49 -2.88 -3.42
C LYS A 97 -21.26 -1.99 -3.29
N ASP A 98 -21.16 -1.25 -2.19
CA ASP A 98 -20.10 -0.31 -1.90
C ASP A 98 -19.25 -0.78 -0.72
N PRO A 99 -18.03 -0.25 -0.56
CA PRO A 99 -17.24 -0.41 0.65
C PRO A 99 -18.04 -0.01 1.90
N SER A 100 -17.86 -0.73 3.00
CA SER A 100 -18.53 -0.39 4.27
C SER A 100 -17.63 -0.66 5.48
N ILE A 101 -17.79 0.17 6.51
CA ILE A 101 -17.16 -0.10 7.81
C ILE A 101 -17.97 -1.20 8.48
N MET A 102 -17.32 -2.26 8.92
CA MET A 102 -17.98 -3.35 9.65
C MET A 102 -18.33 -2.91 11.06
N GLU A 103 -19.50 -3.31 11.55
CA GLU A 103 -19.84 -3.13 12.95
C GLU A 103 -19.06 -4.15 13.78
N SER A 104 -18.19 -3.65 14.65
CA SER A 104 -17.41 -4.47 15.57
C SER A 104 -17.13 -3.71 16.86
N PRO A 105 -16.81 -4.41 17.98
CA PRO A 105 -16.14 -3.78 19.11
C PRO A 105 -14.83 -3.10 18.67
N GLU A 106 -14.30 -2.26 19.55
CA GLU A 106 -12.93 -1.72 19.41
C GLU A 106 -11.93 -2.85 19.14
N LEU A 107 -11.01 -2.62 18.21
CA LEU A 107 -10.11 -3.68 17.72
C LEU A 107 -9.20 -4.23 18.82
N SER A 108 -8.87 -3.43 19.84
CA SER A 108 -8.18 -3.92 21.04
C SER A 108 -8.98 -5.00 21.78
N ALA A 109 -10.28 -4.77 21.97
CA ALA A 109 -11.18 -5.74 22.59
C ALA A 109 -11.42 -6.97 21.70
N VAL A 110 -11.37 -6.82 20.37
CA VAL A 110 -11.36 -7.95 19.43
C VAL A 110 -10.07 -8.76 19.60
N ASP A 111 -8.92 -8.10 19.64
CA ASP A 111 -7.61 -8.75 19.76
C ASP A 111 -7.49 -9.53 21.07
N GLU A 112 -7.96 -9.00 22.20
CA GLU A 112 -8.00 -9.70 23.50
C GLU A 112 -8.85 -10.99 23.49
N LYS A 113 -9.83 -11.08 22.58
CA LYS A 113 -10.62 -12.31 22.41
C LYS A 113 -9.83 -13.42 21.72
N PHE A 114 -8.91 -13.06 20.82
CA PHE A 114 -8.04 -13.98 20.10
C PHE A 114 -6.71 -14.25 20.82
N ILE A 115 -6.08 -13.20 21.34
CA ILE A 115 -4.76 -13.21 21.96
C ILE A 115 -4.95 -13.13 23.48
N PHE A 116 -5.04 -14.30 24.11
CA PHE A 116 -5.12 -14.41 25.57
C PHE A 116 -3.98 -15.28 26.11
N ASN A 117 -3.59 -15.05 27.37
CA ASN A 117 -2.52 -15.78 28.04
C ASN A 117 -1.22 -15.81 27.22
N VAL A 118 -0.81 -14.64 26.70
CA VAL A 118 0.46 -14.47 26.01
C VAL A 118 1.34 -13.52 26.81
N SER A 119 2.56 -13.96 27.11
CA SER A 119 3.57 -13.10 27.76
C SER A 119 3.94 -11.94 26.84
N PRO A 120 4.22 -10.72 27.38
CA PRO A 120 4.72 -9.59 26.60
C PRO A 120 6.03 -9.87 25.84
N SER A 121 6.84 -10.83 26.33
CA SER A 121 8.06 -11.28 25.65
C SER A 121 8.08 -12.80 25.56
N PRO A 122 7.31 -13.39 24.62
CA PRO A 122 7.27 -14.83 24.48
C PRO A 122 8.61 -15.33 23.95
N VAL A 123 9.11 -16.40 24.58
CA VAL A 123 10.36 -17.07 24.21
C VAL A 123 10.12 -18.02 23.03
N ASN A 124 9.04 -18.82 23.10
CA ASN A 124 8.62 -19.71 22.03
C ASN A 124 8.14 -18.91 20.81
N SER A 125 8.60 -19.31 19.63
CA SER A 125 8.31 -18.67 18.35
C SER A 125 6.89 -18.87 17.84
N PHE A 126 6.19 -19.94 18.21
CA PHE A 126 4.84 -20.26 17.72
C PHE A 126 3.87 -20.65 18.84
N ARG A 127 2.59 -20.30 18.67
CA ARG A 127 1.52 -20.61 19.61
C ARG A 127 0.14 -20.69 18.98
N LEU A 128 -0.75 -21.46 19.61
CA LEU A 128 -2.18 -21.54 19.28
C LEU A 128 -3.03 -21.18 20.49
N ARG A 129 -4.01 -20.30 20.29
CA ARG A 129 -5.04 -19.95 21.27
C ARG A 129 -6.41 -20.35 20.74
N VAL A 130 -7.22 -20.97 21.59
CA VAL A 130 -8.53 -21.51 21.22
C VAL A 130 -9.59 -21.02 22.20
N THR A 131 -10.60 -20.32 21.70
CA THR A 131 -11.80 -19.99 22.48
C THR A 131 -12.99 -20.76 21.92
N LEU A 132 -13.52 -21.69 22.71
CA LEU A 132 -14.69 -22.49 22.39
C LEU A 132 -15.95 -21.71 22.82
N LEU A 133 -16.86 -21.47 21.87
CA LEU A 133 -18.17 -20.87 22.11
C LEU A 133 -19.26 -21.92 21.95
N GLN A 134 -20.52 -21.56 22.24
CA GLN A 134 -21.66 -22.47 22.10
C GLN A 134 -21.88 -22.97 20.66
N ASN A 135 -21.54 -22.14 19.66
CA ASN A 135 -21.84 -22.41 18.25
C ASN A 135 -20.67 -22.16 17.28
N ALA A 136 -19.50 -21.79 17.78
CA ALA A 136 -18.34 -21.42 16.97
C ALA A 136 -17.03 -21.63 17.75
N THR A 137 -15.90 -21.55 17.06
CA THR A 137 -14.57 -21.58 17.66
C THR A 137 -13.73 -20.42 17.13
N LEU A 138 -13.11 -19.66 18.03
CA LEU A 138 -12.09 -18.67 17.68
C LEU A 138 -10.73 -19.34 17.81
N LEU A 139 -9.94 -19.33 16.74
CA LEU A 139 -8.57 -19.81 16.69
C LEU A 139 -7.63 -18.63 16.50
N CYS A 140 -6.47 -18.62 17.13
CA CYS A 140 -5.44 -17.62 16.90
C CYS A 140 -4.06 -18.28 16.81
N PHE A 141 -3.47 -18.23 15.62
CA PHE A 141 -2.13 -18.72 15.34
C PHE A 141 -1.16 -17.54 15.43
N GLY A 142 -0.18 -17.61 16.35
CA GLY A 142 0.82 -16.55 16.54
C GLY A 142 2.22 -17.06 16.23
N ILE A 143 2.95 -16.42 15.31
CA ILE A 143 4.34 -16.76 14.98
C ILE A 143 5.21 -15.51 15.01
N SER A 144 6.42 -15.60 15.57
CA SER A 144 7.39 -14.49 15.52
C SER A 144 7.67 -14.05 14.08
N HIS A 145 7.47 -12.75 13.81
CA HIS A 145 7.63 -12.18 12.48
C HIS A 145 9.10 -12.12 12.02
N HIS A 146 10.06 -12.33 12.94
CA HIS A 146 11.47 -12.43 12.61
C HIS A 146 11.79 -13.65 11.73
N ILE A 147 11.11 -14.78 11.98
CA ILE A 147 11.36 -16.04 11.27
C ILE A 147 10.28 -16.38 10.25
N CYS A 148 9.12 -15.74 10.31
CA CYS A 148 7.92 -16.10 9.56
C CYS A 148 7.30 -14.84 8.96
N ASP A 149 6.69 -14.93 7.79
CA ASP A 149 5.84 -13.87 7.21
C ASP A 149 4.38 -14.33 7.05
N GLY A 150 3.52 -13.49 6.46
CA GLY A 150 2.11 -13.83 6.26
C GLY A 150 1.90 -15.11 5.43
N ASN A 151 2.78 -15.37 4.46
CA ASN A 151 2.70 -16.58 3.63
C ASN A 151 3.04 -17.83 4.45
N ASP A 152 4.11 -17.76 5.26
CA ASP A 152 4.46 -18.85 6.17
C ASP A 152 3.35 -19.11 7.19
N CYS A 153 2.73 -18.05 7.73
CA CYS A 153 1.60 -18.21 8.63
C CYS A 153 0.45 -18.95 7.95
N TRP A 154 0.11 -18.61 6.71
CA TRP A 154 -0.89 -19.34 5.93
C TRP A 154 -0.51 -20.81 5.69
N GLU A 155 0.73 -21.10 5.30
CA GLU A 155 1.19 -22.49 5.11
C GLU A 155 1.19 -23.30 6.41
N VAL A 156 1.48 -22.69 7.56
CA VAL A 156 1.39 -23.34 8.87
C VAL A 156 -0.06 -23.71 9.20
N VAL A 157 -1.01 -22.79 9.00
CA VAL A 157 -2.44 -23.07 9.24
C VAL A 157 -2.94 -24.13 8.26
N LYS A 158 -2.54 -24.05 6.99
CA LYS A 158 -2.89 -25.05 5.97
C LYS A 158 -2.33 -26.43 6.32
N ALA A 159 -1.07 -26.54 6.71
CA ALA A 159 -0.46 -27.78 7.16
C ALA A 159 -1.19 -28.35 8.39
N PHE A 160 -1.60 -27.50 9.32
CA PHE A 160 -2.42 -27.91 10.46
C PHE A 160 -3.78 -28.50 10.02
N CYS A 161 -4.47 -27.87 9.08
CA CYS A 161 -5.71 -28.39 8.49
C CYS A 161 -5.50 -29.70 7.71
N ASP A 162 -4.40 -29.83 6.97
CA ASP A 162 -4.06 -31.07 6.28
C ASP A 162 -3.89 -32.22 7.29
N LEU A 163 -3.19 -31.98 8.41
CA LEU A 163 -3.06 -32.97 9.49
C LEU A 163 -4.39 -33.31 10.16
N LEU A 164 -5.30 -32.34 10.32
CA LEU A 164 -6.67 -32.59 10.80
C LEU A 164 -7.44 -33.54 9.87
N SER A 165 -7.21 -33.44 8.56
CA SER A 165 -7.76 -34.36 7.56
C SER A 165 -6.93 -35.62 7.33
N ASN A 166 -5.90 -35.88 8.15
CA ASN A 166 -4.93 -36.98 7.98
C ASN A 166 -4.23 -36.98 6.60
N ARG A 167 -4.03 -35.80 6.01
CA ARG A 167 -3.24 -35.61 4.79
C ARG A 167 -1.76 -35.37 5.15
N PRO A 168 -0.82 -35.92 4.37
CA PRO A 168 0.60 -35.69 4.60
C PRO A 168 0.96 -34.22 4.32
N ILE A 169 1.89 -33.69 5.11
CA ILE A 169 2.46 -32.35 4.91
C ILE A 169 3.91 -32.44 4.44
N PRO A 170 4.46 -31.38 3.79
CA PRO A 170 5.85 -31.35 3.41
C PRO A 170 6.80 -31.55 4.60
N SER A 171 7.92 -32.21 4.36
CA SER A 171 8.98 -32.36 5.37
C SER A 171 9.66 -31.02 5.66
N PHE A 172 10.02 -30.79 6.92
CA PHE A 172 10.74 -29.58 7.30
C PHE A 172 12.16 -29.58 6.72
N ALA A 173 12.56 -28.42 6.18
CA ALA A 173 13.93 -28.11 5.83
C ALA A 173 14.36 -26.81 6.53
N LEU A 174 15.65 -26.72 6.86
CA LEU A 174 16.23 -25.45 7.29
C LEU A 174 16.33 -24.47 6.11
N PRO A 175 16.10 -23.17 6.32
CA PRO A 175 16.29 -22.16 5.28
C PRO A 175 17.74 -22.17 4.76
N PRO A 176 17.98 -22.00 3.44
CA PRO A 176 19.32 -22.13 2.86
C PRO A 176 20.39 -21.24 3.49
N ASP A 177 20.03 -20.03 3.90
CA ASP A 177 20.96 -19.05 4.47
C ASP A 177 21.36 -19.32 5.92
N THR A 178 20.63 -20.21 6.61
CA THR A 178 21.10 -20.78 7.88
C THR A 178 22.30 -21.71 7.68
N ARG A 179 22.49 -22.24 6.46
CA ARG A 179 23.57 -23.14 6.06
C ARG A 179 24.66 -22.44 5.23
N GLY A 180 24.64 -21.10 5.19
CA GLY A 180 25.63 -20.30 4.49
C GLY A 180 25.37 -20.06 3.00
N VAL A 181 24.24 -20.55 2.45
CA VAL A 181 23.83 -20.24 1.07
C VAL A 181 23.16 -18.88 1.03
N ARG A 182 23.68 -17.93 0.25
CA ARG A 182 23.04 -16.62 0.11
C ARG A 182 21.73 -16.75 -0.67
N MET A 183 20.70 -16.04 -0.22
CA MET A 183 19.41 -16.02 -0.91
C MET A 183 19.49 -15.23 -2.21
N SER A 184 20.38 -14.23 -2.27
CA SER A 184 20.68 -13.49 -3.51
C SER A 184 21.20 -14.42 -4.62
N ASP A 185 22.00 -15.43 -4.27
CA ASP A 185 22.53 -16.43 -5.19
C ASP A 185 21.45 -17.42 -5.69
N LEU A 186 20.31 -17.52 -4.99
CA LEU A 186 19.16 -18.36 -5.37
C LEU A 186 18.11 -17.61 -6.20
N VAL A 187 18.33 -16.35 -6.57
CA VAL A 187 17.40 -15.61 -7.42
C VAL A 187 17.46 -16.18 -8.84
N LYS A 188 16.31 -16.61 -9.37
CA LYS A 188 16.16 -17.18 -10.73
C LYS A 188 16.76 -16.23 -11.75
N VAL A 189 17.94 -16.58 -12.28
CA VAL A 189 18.64 -15.77 -13.27
C VAL A 189 17.86 -15.80 -14.58
N LYS A 190 17.58 -14.63 -15.16
CA LYS A 190 17.09 -14.57 -16.55
C LYS A 190 17.99 -13.81 -17.52
N ASN A 191 18.89 -12.92 -17.09
CA ASN A 191 19.78 -12.17 -17.99
C ASN A 191 21.14 -11.89 -17.35
N GLU A 192 22.16 -11.72 -18.19
CA GLU A 192 23.40 -11.00 -17.84
C GLU A 192 23.04 -9.52 -17.61
N CYS A 193 23.40 -8.98 -16.45
CA CYS A 193 23.17 -7.59 -16.09
C CYS A 193 24.54 -6.89 -15.97
N SER A 194 24.62 -5.63 -16.41
CA SER A 194 25.87 -4.88 -16.28
C SER A 194 26.18 -4.57 -14.81
N GLU A 195 27.46 -4.36 -14.51
CA GLU A 195 27.90 -3.95 -13.17
C GLU A 195 27.31 -2.60 -12.76
N ALA A 196 27.14 -1.68 -13.73
CA ALA A 196 26.53 -0.37 -13.49
C ALA A 196 25.06 -0.47 -13.06
N GLU A 197 24.26 -1.30 -13.73
CA GLU A 197 22.85 -1.54 -13.36
C GLU A 197 22.73 -2.23 -12.00
N SER A 198 23.60 -3.21 -11.73
CA SER A 198 23.66 -3.89 -10.44
C SER A 198 23.95 -2.90 -9.31
N ASN A 199 24.94 -2.03 -9.50
CA ASN A 199 25.29 -0.97 -8.54
C ASN A 199 24.15 0.03 -8.35
N PHE A 200 23.45 0.41 -9.42
CA PHE A 200 22.29 1.29 -9.35
C PHE A 200 21.18 0.69 -8.48
N HIS A 201 20.82 -0.58 -8.70
CA HIS A 201 19.81 -1.25 -7.90
C HIS A 201 20.22 -1.37 -6.43
N TYR A 202 21.47 -1.76 -6.16
CA TYR A 202 21.99 -1.84 -4.79
C TYR A 202 21.91 -0.49 -4.07
N GLN A 203 22.36 0.59 -4.72
CA GLN A 203 22.29 1.95 -4.18
C GLN A 203 20.84 2.41 -3.97
N THR A 204 19.93 2.03 -4.87
CA THR A 204 18.49 2.33 -4.75
C THR A 204 17.87 1.72 -3.50
N HIS A 205 18.30 0.51 -3.11
CA HIS A 205 17.89 -0.08 -1.83
C HIS A 205 18.61 0.58 -0.65
N ALA A 206 19.91 0.85 -0.78
CA ALA A 206 20.73 1.39 0.30
C ALA A 206 20.29 2.81 0.74
N GLN A 207 19.90 3.68 -0.19
CA GLN A 207 19.46 5.06 0.12
C GLN A 207 18.19 5.12 0.99
N HIS A 208 17.45 4.02 1.12
CA HIS A 208 16.26 3.95 1.96
C HIS A 208 16.58 3.75 3.44
N TYR A 209 17.83 3.41 3.76
CA TYR A 209 18.25 3.10 5.10
C TYR A 209 19.33 4.06 5.57
N ASP A 210 19.26 4.34 6.87
CA ASP A 210 20.29 5.05 7.60
C ASP A 210 20.90 4.12 8.66
N ASN A 211 22.21 4.22 8.80
CA ASN A 211 22.98 3.46 9.77
C ASN A 211 23.78 4.38 10.71
N ARG A 212 23.67 5.71 10.55
CA ARG A 212 24.39 6.68 11.37
C ARG A 212 23.69 6.81 12.71
N ILE A 213 24.46 6.68 13.79
CA ILE A 213 23.95 6.67 15.17
C ILE A 213 23.14 7.93 15.51
N PHE A 214 23.52 9.08 14.94
CA PHE A 214 22.79 10.34 15.10
C PHE A 214 21.40 10.29 14.46
N ASN A 215 21.27 9.72 13.27
CA ASN A 215 19.99 9.63 12.56
C ASN A 215 19.07 8.59 13.21
N LEU A 216 19.65 7.53 13.77
CA LEU A 216 18.95 6.59 14.66
C LEU A 216 18.36 7.31 15.88
N ALA A 217 19.18 8.11 16.59
CA ALA A 217 18.72 8.88 17.75
C ALA A 217 17.64 9.91 17.39
N MET A 218 17.80 10.62 16.26
CA MET A 218 16.80 11.56 15.75
C MET A 218 15.48 10.87 15.40
N THR A 219 15.52 9.66 14.85
CA THR A 219 14.32 8.87 14.54
C THR A 219 13.60 8.49 15.83
N ALA A 220 14.33 7.96 16.83
CA ALA A 220 13.77 7.63 18.13
C ALA A 220 13.16 8.86 18.83
N TRP A 221 13.83 10.02 18.73
CA TRP A 221 13.31 11.29 19.22
C TRP A 221 12.00 11.72 18.54
N ARG A 222 11.93 11.59 17.20
CA ARG A 222 10.69 11.88 16.43
C ARG A 222 9.55 10.94 16.80
N VAL A 223 9.82 9.64 17.02
CA VAL A 223 8.83 8.68 17.52
C VAL A 223 8.30 9.14 18.87
N LEU A 224 9.19 9.47 19.81
CA LEU A 224 8.81 9.91 21.15
C LEU A 224 7.97 11.19 21.11
N LEU A 225 8.39 12.19 20.33
CA LEU A 225 7.62 13.43 20.14
C LEU A 225 6.24 13.15 19.55
N THR A 226 6.14 12.23 18.59
CA THR A 226 4.86 11.84 17.98
C THR A 226 3.94 11.21 19.03
N ILE A 227 4.47 10.28 19.84
CA ILE A 227 3.71 9.64 20.93
C ILE A 227 3.22 10.69 21.93
N LEU A 228 4.08 11.61 22.35
CA LEU A 228 3.70 12.69 23.27
C LEU A 228 2.65 13.62 22.63
N ALA A 229 2.82 13.98 21.37
CA ALA A 229 1.87 14.82 20.65
C ALA A 229 0.48 14.18 20.54
N VAL A 230 0.39 12.88 20.25
CA VAL A 230 -0.88 12.14 20.26
C VAL A 230 -1.45 12.08 21.68
N LYS A 231 -0.64 11.71 22.68
CA LYS A 231 -1.08 11.59 24.08
C LYS A 231 -1.63 12.91 24.66
N PHE A 232 -1.07 14.04 24.28
CA PHE A 232 -1.52 15.37 24.71
C PHE A 232 -2.54 16.01 23.75
N GLY A 233 -3.00 15.29 22.72
CA GLY A 233 -4.06 15.75 21.82
C GLY A 233 -3.62 16.78 20.76
N PHE A 234 -2.32 16.96 20.54
CA PHE A 234 -1.79 17.83 19.47
C PHE A 234 -1.84 17.17 18.09
N LEU A 235 -1.82 15.83 18.03
CA LEU A 235 -2.01 15.05 16.81
C LEU A 235 -3.20 14.11 16.96
N ALA A 236 -3.93 13.91 15.86
CA ALA A 236 -5.04 12.97 15.83
C ALA A 236 -4.55 11.54 16.08
N GLU A 237 -5.27 10.81 16.93
CA GLU A 237 -5.05 9.39 17.14
C GLU A 237 -5.56 8.58 15.93
N LEU A 238 -4.81 7.53 15.58
CA LEU A 238 -5.22 6.59 14.55
C LEU A 238 -6.12 5.52 15.17
N ALA A 239 -7.36 5.47 14.73
CA ALA A 239 -8.30 4.42 15.10
C ALA A 239 -8.25 3.28 14.08
N ALA A 240 -8.19 2.04 14.56
CA ALA A 240 -8.24 0.86 13.71
C ALA A 240 -9.70 0.40 13.54
N LYS A 241 -10.10 0.04 12.32
CA LYS A 241 -11.43 -0.51 12.02
C LYS A 241 -11.33 -1.65 11.00
N PHE A 242 -12.37 -2.48 10.96
CA PHE A 242 -12.57 -3.42 9.86
C PHE A 242 -13.42 -2.80 8.76
N ILE A 243 -13.03 -3.04 7.51
CA ILE A 243 -13.73 -2.59 6.32
C ILE A 243 -14.04 -3.82 5.48
N TYR A 244 -15.26 -3.89 4.96
CA TYR A 244 -15.61 -4.78 3.87
C TYR A 244 -15.47 -4.06 2.53
N ILE A 245 -14.86 -4.70 1.54
CA ILE A 245 -14.91 -4.24 0.15
C ILE A 245 -15.42 -5.36 -0.78
N PRO A 246 -16.53 -5.15 -1.51
CA PRO A 246 -17.01 -6.10 -2.50
C PRO A 246 -16.02 -6.27 -3.65
N GLY A 247 -15.79 -7.49 -4.13
CA GLY A 247 -14.82 -7.73 -5.23
C GLY A 247 -15.27 -7.12 -6.56
N ALA A 248 -16.58 -7.12 -6.84
CA ALA A 248 -17.14 -6.48 -8.03
C ALA A 248 -16.84 -4.98 -8.05
N TRP A 249 -16.93 -4.30 -6.90
CA TRP A 249 -16.58 -2.89 -6.76
C TRP A 249 -15.09 -2.64 -7.04
N VAL A 250 -14.20 -3.51 -6.53
CA VAL A 250 -12.76 -3.42 -6.81
C VAL A 250 -12.46 -3.62 -8.29
N ASP A 251 -13.18 -4.54 -8.95
CA ASP A 251 -13.04 -4.76 -10.38
C ASP A 251 -13.50 -3.56 -11.20
N GLU A 252 -14.63 -2.96 -10.83
CA GLU A 252 -15.12 -1.74 -11.46
C GLU A 252 -14.12 -0.59 -11.28
N LEU A 253 -13.61 -0.37 -10.06
CA LEU A 253 -12.60 0.64 -9.78
C LEU A 253 -11.35 0.42 -10.64
N ARG A 254 -10.87 -0.82 -10.72
CA ARG A 254 -9.70 -1.18 -11.54
C ARG A 254 -9.94 -0.92 -13.02
N VAL A 255 -11.10 -1.31 -13.56
CA VAL A 255 -11.43 -1.10 -14.98
C VAL A 255 -11.51 0.39 -15.30
N LYS A 256 -12.13 1.19 -14.44
CA LYS A 256 -12.20 2.65 -14.59
C LYS A 256 -10.81 3.29 -14.54
N SER A 257 -10.02 2.96 -13.51
CA SER A 257 -8.65 3.46 -13.40
C SER A 257 -7.78 3.04 -14.57
N GLN A 258 -7.96 1.83 -15.09
CA GLN A 258 -7.24 1.36 -16.28
C GLN A 258 -7.65 2.14 -17.54
N ALA A 259 -8.93 2.51 -17.68
CA ALA A 259 -9.42 3.31 -18.78
C ALA A 259 -8.89 4.74 -18.75
N GLU A 260 -8.84 5.38 -17.56
CA GLU A 260 -8.25 6.72 -17.37
C GLU A 260 -6.78 6.78 -17.84
N LEU A 261 -6.02 5.71 -17.63
CA LEU A 261 -4.59 5.66 -17.98
C LEU A 261 -4.32 5.24 -19.43
N LYS A 262 -5.31 4.69 -20.14
CA LYS A 262 -5.08 3.96 -21.40
C LYS A 262 -4.43 4.81 -22.49
N ASP A 263 -4.82 6.08 -22.57
CA ASP A 263 -4.34 6.99 -23.64
C ASP A 263 -2.92 7.50 -23.37
N CYS A 264 -2.55 7.66 -22.10
CA CYS A 264 -1.25 8.19 -21.70
C CYS A 264 -0.20 7.10 -21.39
N TYR A 265 -0.63 5.94 -20.89
CA TYR A 265 0.22 4.86 -20.38
C TYR A 265 -0.32 3.47 -20.79
N PRO A 266 -0.38 3.16 -22.10
CA PRO A 266 -0.99 1.93 -22.61
C PRO A 266 -0.29 0.64 -22.13
N GLU A 267 0.96 0.71 -21.71
CA GLU A 267 1.78 -0.40 -21.24
C GLU A 267 1.51 -0.81 -19.78
N ILE A 268 0.92 0.07 -18.98
CA ILE A 268 0.70 -0.19 -17.55
C ILE A 268 -0.58 -0.99 -17.33
N GLN A 269 -0.45 -2.13 -16.66
CA GLN A 269 -1.57 -2.97 -16.24
C GLN A 269 -1.77 -2.93 -14.73
N LEU A 270 -2.86 -2.30 -14.28
CA LEU A 270 -3.22 -2.22 -12.87
C LEU A 270 -3.78 -3.56 -12.35
N THR A 271 -3.47 -3.89 -11.09
CA THR A 271 -4.04 -5.02 -10.34
C THR A 271 -5.06 -4.50 -9.34
N ARG A 272 -5.86 -5.43 -8.80
CA ARG A 272 -6.75 -5.18 -7.68
C ARG A 272 -6.00 -4.62 -6.46
N ASN A 273 -4.79 -5.13 -6.18
CA ASN A 273 -3.99 -4.67 -5.04
C ASN A 273 -3.56 -3.20 -5.22
N ASP A 274 -3.16 -2.77 -6.42
CA ASP A 274 -2.75 -1.38 -6.67
C ASP A 274 -3.89 -0.40 -6.40
N VAL A 275 -5.09 -0.68 -6.92
CA VAL A 275 -6.24 0.22 -6.75
C VAL A 275 -6.79 0.19 -5.32
N ILE A 276 -6.73 -0.95 -4.62
CA ILE A 276 -7.07 -1.02 -3.19
C ILE A 276 -6.12 -0.16 -2.36
N ALA A 277 -4.81 -0.25 -2.61
CA ALA A 277 -3.80 0.54 -1.90
C ALA A 277 -3.97 2.04 -2.19
N ALA A 278 -4.13 2.41 -3.46
CA ALA A 278 -4.35 3.80 -3.88
C ALA A 278 -5.62 4.39 -3.26
N TRP A 279 -6.72 3.65 -3.29
CA TRP A 279 -7.98 4.06 -2.66
C TRP A 279 -7.85 4.21 -1.14
N TYR A 280 -7.18 3.27 -0.45
CA TYR A 280 -6.94 3.39 0.98
C TYR A 280 -6.12 4.64 1.31
N LEU A 281 -5.02 4.89 0.59
CA LEU A 281 -4.21 6.10 0.77
C LEU A 281 -5.07 7.36 0.59
N LYS A 282 -5.86 7.43 -0.49
CA LYS A 282 -6.76 8.54 -0.73
C LYS A 282 -7.75 8.74 0.42
N SER A 283 -8.27 7.66 1.01
CA SER A 283 -9.18 7.72 2.16
C SER A 283 -8.54 8.27 3.44
N VAL A 284 -7.23 8.08 3.62
CA VAL A 284 -6.47 8.58 4.79
C VAL A 284 -6.06 10.04 4.60
N TYR A 285 -5.63 10.41 3.38
CA TYR A 285 -4.95 11.68 3.14
C TYR A 285 -5.85 12.78 2.56
N SER A 286 -6.92 12.45 1.83
CA SER A 286 -7.88 13.46 1.34
C SER A 286 -8.56 14.26 2.46
N PRO A 287 -8.85 13.68 3.63
CA PRO A 287 -9.42 14.41 4.77
C PRO A 287 -8.52 15.48 5.38
N GLN A 288 -7.21 15.43 5.10
CA GLN A 288 -6.21 16.19 5.85
C GLN A 288 -6.26 17.70 5.52
N PRO A 289 -5.85 18.56 6.48
CA PRO A 289 -5.82 20.01 6.28
C PRO A 289 -4.89 20.41 5.12
N THR A 290 -5.27 21.47 4.40
CA THR A 290 -4.45 22.02 3.30
C THR A 290 -3.07 22.51 3.79
N THR A 291 -2.93 22.84 5.07
CA THR A 291 -1.63 23.21 5.66
C THR A 291 -0.59 22.08 5.59
N MET A 292 -1.02 20.82 5.50
CA MET A 292 -0.13 19.66 5.38
C MET A 292 0.14 19.27 3.92
N SER A 293 -0.33 20.05 2.95
CA SER A 293 -0.32 19.67 1.53
C SER A 293 1.09 19.37 0.98
N SER A 294 2.11 20.12 1.41
CA SER A 294 3.50 19.88 1.02
C SER A 294 4.18 18.72 1.76
N ASP A 295 3.53 18.13 2.77
CA ASP A 295 4.18 17.14 3.63
C ASP A 295 4.45 15.85 2.84
N PRO A 296 5.67 15.29 2.94
CA PRO A 296 6.02 14.06 2.23
C PRO A 296 5.38 12.84 2.91
N VAL A 297 4.91 11.91 2.08
CA VAL A 297 4.34 10.62 2.49
C VAL A 297 5.13 9.49 1.84
N ASP A 298 5.63 8.58 2.66
CA ASP A 298 6.35 7.38 2.24
C ASP A 298 5.42 6.18 2.31
N TYR A 299 4.96 5.72 1.15
CA TYR A 299 4.15 4.51 1.05
C TYR A 299 5.06 3.28 0.95
N PHE A 300 4.77 2.25 1.75
CA PHE A 300 5.42 0.95 1.69
C PHE A 300 4.42 -0.14 1.28
N GLY A 301 4.73 -0.83 0.19
CA GLY A 301 4.04 -2.05 -0.22
C GLY A 301 4.92 -3.28 -0.03
N ILE A 302 4.30 -4.42 0.26
CA ILE A 302 5.00 -5.67 0.60
C ILE A 302 5.08 -6.60 -0.62
N ILE A 303 6.25 -7.15 -0.88
CA ILE A 303 6.57 -8.08 -1.98
C ILE A 303 6.84 -9.46 -1.41
N ASN A 304 6.21 -10.49 -1.98
CA ASN A 304 6.56 -11.89 -1.69
C ASN A 304 7.78 -12.31 -2.54
N LEU A 305 8.96 -12.41 -1.91
CA LEU A 305 10.21 -12.73 -2.60
C LEU A 305 10.29 -14.18 -3.07
N ARG A 306 9.46 -15.09 -2.52
CA ARG A 306 9.41 -16.52 -2.90
C ARG A 306 9.19 -16.76 -4.39
N ARG A 307 8.55 -15.82 -5.09
CA ARG A 307 8.29 -15.91 -6.53
C ARG A 307 9.59 -15.83 -7.36
N PHE A 308 10.60 -15.15 -6.82
CA PHE A 308 11.85 -14.81 -7.53
C PHE A 308 13.03 -15.70 -7.15
N ILE A 309 12.99 -16.32 -5.97
CA ILE A 309 14.01 -17.28 -5.53
C ILE A 309 13.65 -18.72 -5.95
N GLU A 310 14.65 -19.57 -6.03
CA GLU A 310 14.48 -21.01 -6.20
C GLU A 310 13.58 -21.58 -5.10
N PRO A 311 12.57 -22.41 -5.46
CA PRO A 311 11.70 -23.04 -4.48
C PRO A 311 12.47 -24.06 -3.62
N PRO A 312 11.94 -24.42 -2.44
CA PRO A 312 12.47 -25.54 -1.68
C PRO A 312 12.49 -26.83 -2.52
N LYS A 313 13.34 -27.79 -2.12
CA LYS A 313 13.37 -29.11 -2.76
C LYS A 313 11.98 -29.74 -2.74
N SER A 314 11.64 -30.49 -3.78
CA SER A 314 10.34 -31.17 -3.87
C SER A 314 10.04 -31.99 -2.60
N GLY A 315 8.84 -31.85 -2.05
CA GLY A 315 8.42 -32.51 -0.81
C GLY A 315 8.94 -31.86 0.48
N THR A 316 9.64 -30.73 0.41
CA THR A 316 10.16 -30.00 1.58
C THR A 316 9.57 -28.59 1.68
N TYR A 317 9.55 -28.02 2.89
CA TYR A 317 9.22 -26.63 3.14
C TYR A 317 10.13 -26.04 4.22
N TYR A 318 10.52 -24.78 4.08
CA TYR A 318 11.24 -24.03 5.11
C TYR A 318 10.46 -22.77 5.48
N ILE A 319 10.32 -22.50 6.77
CA ILE A 319 9.71 -21.27 7.28
C ILE A 319 10.79 -20.19 7.34
N ARG A 320 10.53 -19.05 6.71
CA ARG A 320 11.47 -17.95 6.60
C ARG A 320 10.76 -16.69 6.13
N CYS A 321 10.84 -15.62 6.91
CA CYS A 321 10.42 -14.27 6.50
C CYS A 321 11.10 -13.86 5.16
N SER A 322 10.37 -13.97 4.07
CA SER A 322 10.84 -13.78 2.68
C SER A 322 10.02 -12.69 2.01
N ILE A 323 9.90 -11.57 2.72
CA ILE A 323 9.25 -10.35 2.23
C ILE A 323 10.29 -9.30 1.86
N GLY A 324 9.99 -8.55 0.80
CA GLY A 324 10.62 -7.27 0.48
C GLY A 324 9.62 -6.14 0.73
N ALA A 325 10.11 -4.93 0.96
CA ALA A 325 9.26 -3.74 0.99
C ALA A 325 9.72 -2.78 -0.11
N PHE A 326 8.83 -2.43 -1.03
CA PHE A 326 9.08 -1.32 -1.96
C PHE A 326 8.57 -0.03 -1.36
N ARG A 327 9.23 1.07 -1.70
CA ARG A 327 8.86 2.40 -1.25
C ARG A 327 8.39 3.21 -2.46
N CYS A 328 7.22 3.83 -2.34
CA CYS A 328 6.72 4.82 -3.29
C CYS A 328 6.60 6.17 -2.59
N PHE A 329 6.99 7.22 -3.29
CA PHE A 329 7.05 8.56 -2.74
C PHE A 329 5.85 9.38 -3.18
N PHE A 330 5.16 9.97 -2.20
CA PHE A 330 4.05 10.89 -2.43
C PHE A 330 4.23 12.16 -1.60
N SER A 331 3.37 13.15 -1.83
CA SER A 331 3.00 14.19 -0.87
C SER A 331 1.52 14.08 -0.50
N VAL A 332 1.12 14.71 0.60
CA VAL A 332 -0.30 14.81 0.97
C VAL A 332 -1.11 15.48 -0.14
N HIS A 333 -0.57 16.50 -0.81
CA HIS A 333 -1.20 17.14 -1.98
C HIS A 333 -1.51 16.12 -3.06
N GLN A 334 -0.52 15.31 -3.47
CA GLN A 334 -0.70 14.33 -4.54
C GLN A 334 -1.79 13.32 -4.16
N LEU A 335 -1.75 12.78 -2.95
CA LEU A 335 -2.76 11.80 -2.51
C LEU A 335 -4.17 12.40 -2.42
N LYS A 336 -4.28 13.70 -2.17
CA LYS A 336 -5.55 14.43 -2.13
C LYS A 336 -6.09 14.76 -3.52
N GLU A 337 -5.26 15.30 -4.41
CA GLU A 337 -5.70 15.86 -5.69
C GLU A 337 -5.64 14.87 -6.86
N GLU A 338 -4.65 13.96 -6.90
CA GLU A 338 -4.51 13.00 -8.01
C GLU A 338 -5.62 11.93 -7.98
N SER A 339 -6.00 11.39 -9.14
CA SER A 339 -7.00 10.33 -9.21
C SER A 339 -6.47 9.02 -8.60
N VAL A 340 -7.38 8.11 -8.25
CA VAL A 340 -7.00 6.76 -7.80
C VAL A 340 -6.14 6.05 -8.86
N ALA A 341 -6.39 6.33 -10.15
CA ALA A 341 -5.64 5.74 -11.26
C ALA A 341 -4.17 6.19 -11.27
N GLU A 342 -3.92 7.49 -11.11
CA GLU A 342 -2.56 8.06 -11.06
C GLU A 342 -1.76 7.52 -9.87
N ILE A 343 -2.37 7.48 -8.68
CA ILE A 343 -1.75 6.92 -7.48
C ILE A 343 -1.45 5.42 -7.68
N ALA A 344 -2.42 4.66 -8.22
CA ALA A 344 -2.25 3.23 -8.51
C ALA A 344 -1.16 2.98 -9.57
N ARG A 345 -1.04 3.84 -10.59
CA ARG A 345 0.04 3.78 -11.57
C ARG A 345 1.40 3.93 -10.90
N ASN A 346 1.57 4.93 -10.04
CA ASN A 346 2.83 5.18 -9.35
C ASN A 346 3.21 3.99 -8.44
N ILE A 347 2.24 3.43 -7.72
CA ILE A 347 2.41 2.19 -6.93
C ILE A 347 2.83 1.02 -7.83
N ARG A 348 2.18 0.85 -8.99
CA ARG A 348 2.49 -0.22 -9.93
C ARG A 348 3.89 -0.07 -10.52
N LEU A 349 4.28 1.13 -10.96
CA LEU A 349 5.62 1.41 -11.48
C LEU A 349 6.69 1.08 -10.44
N ALA A 350 6.51 1.54 -9.20
CA ALA A 350 7.39 1.19 -8.10
C ALA A 350 7.43 -0.34 -7.87
N THR A 351 6.29 -1.01 -7.87
CA THR A 351 6.23 -2.47 -7.74
C THR A 351 7.03 -3.17 -8.84
N LEU A 352 6.87 -2.77 -10.11
CA LEU A 352 7.59 -3.35 -11.24
C LEU A 352 9.10 -3.14 -11.14
N GLN A 353 9.54 -1.94 -10.73
CA GLN A 353 10.96 -1.64 -10.52
C GLN A 353 11.57 -2.50 -9.41
N TYR A 354 10.85 -2.70 -8.30
CA TYR A 354 11.33 -3.49 -7.17
C TYR A 354 11.23 -5.00 -7.39
N THR A 355 10.39 -5.43 -8.33
CA THR A 355 10.21 -6.85 -8.67
C THR A 355 10.99 -7.27 -9.91
N SER A 356 11.85 -6.40 -10.46
CA SER A 356 12.83 -6.83 -11.45
C SER A 356 13.81 -7.82 -10.81
N THR A 357 14.25 -8.81 -11.58
CA THR A 357 15.14 -9.88 -11.07
C THR A 357 16.39 -9.31 -10.41
N GLU A 358 17.03 -8.31 -11.05
CA GLU A 358 18.24 -7.70 -10.50
C GLU A 358 17.94 -6.87 -9.25
N SER A 359 16.86 -6.10 -9.23
CA SER A 359 16.47 -5.34 -8.04
C SER A 359 16.21 -6.26 -6.84
N VAL A 360 15.54 -7.40 -7.05
CA VAL A 360 15.33 -8.41 -6.00
C VAL A 360 16.66 -8.99 -5.51
N ARG A 361 17.55 -9.36 -6.44
CA ARG A 361 18.88 -9.89 -6.11
C ARG A 361 19.68 -8.89 -5.27
N GLN A 362 19.74 -7.64 -5.69
CA GLN A 362 20.49 -6.59 -4.99
C GLN A 362 19.83 -6.19 -3.66
N GLY A 363 18.51 -6.22 -3.56
CA GLY A 363 17.82 -5.99 -2.28
C GLY A 363 18.08 -7.09 -1.25
N LEU A 364 18.10 -8.36 -1.70
CA LEU A 364 18.54 -9.48 -0.86
C LEU A 364 20.01 -9.33 -0.48
N ARG A 365 20.87 -8.96 -1.44
CA ARG A 365 22.30 -8.78 -1.20
C ARG A 365 22.58 -7.66 -0.19
N PHE A 366 21.91 -6.52 -0.33
CA PHE A 366 21.98 -5.43 0.63
C PHE A 366 21.61 -5.91 2.04
N SER A 367 20.54 -6.72 2.16
CA SER A 367 20.11 -7.28 3.44
C SER A 367 21.17 -8.24 4.03
N GLU A 368 21.82 -9.05 3.20
CA GLU A 368 22.92 -9.95 3.59
C GLU A 368 24.13 -9.19 4.11
N ASP A 369 24.55 -8.15 3.38
CA ASP A 369 25.70 -7.31 3.73
C ASP A 369 25.48 -6.49 5.02
N HIS A 370 24.21 -6.38 5.46
CA HIS A 370 23.79 -5.60 6.63
C HIS A 370 23.08 -6.43 7.71
N ALA A 371 23.11 -7.76 7.63
CA ALA A 371 22.35 -8.67 8.51
C ALA A 371 22.58 -8.43 10.02
N SER A 372 23.79 -8.03 10.40
CA SER A 372 24.19 -7.77 11.79
C SER A 372 24.10 -6.29 12.20
N LYS A 373 23.75 -5.39 11.27
CA LYS A 373 23.71 -3.94 11.49
C LYS A 373 22.30 -3.49 11.89
N SER A 374 22.25 -2.48 12.75
CA SER A 374 21.00 -1.78 13.05
C SER A 374 20.76 -0.72 11.98
N LEU A 375 19.80 -0.97 11.10
CA LEU A 375 19.35 -0.03 10.07
C LEU A 375 18.02 0.61 10.50
N THR A 376 17.88 1.91 10.28
CA THR A 376 16.60 2.63 10.35
C THR A 376 16.16 3.10 8.98
N LEU A 377 14.86 3.24 8.77
CA LEU A 377 14.34 3.85 7.56
C LEU A 377 14.69 5.34 7.53
N ALA A 378 15.24 5.81 6.40
CA ALA A 378 15.50 7.22 6.13
C ALA A 378 14.19 7.92 5.74
N LEU A 379 13.31 8.18 6.71
CA LEU A 379 11.98 8.75 6.52
C LEU A 379 12.03 10.25 6.17
N ARG A 380 11.21 10.68 5.20
CA ARG A 380 11.13 12.09 4.76
C ARG A 380 10.23 12.95 5.64
N GLY A 381 9.17 12.36 6.20
CA GLY A 381 8.14 13.06 6.98
C GLY A 381 8.13 12.75 8.47
N THR A 382 7.08 13.23 9.15
CA THR A 382 6.72 12.79 10.51
C THR A 382 6.15 11.38 10.48
N ILE A 383 6.22 10.61 11.56
CA ILE A 383 5.88 9.18 11.51
C ILE A 383 4.36 8.96 11.41
N SER A 384 3.56 9.76 12.15
CA SER A 384 2.10 9.61 12.25
C SER A 384 1.37 9.59 10.90
N LEU A 385 1.75 10.47 9.97
CA LEU A 385 1.11 10.60 8.65
C LEU A 385 2.13 10.74 7.49
N GLY A 386 3.43 10.70 7.77
CA GLY A 386 4.46 10.68 6.73
C GLY A 386 4.83 9.27 6.28
N VAL A 387 4.22 8.24 6.87
CA VAL A 387 4.41 6.83 6.49
C VAL A 387 3.06 6.15 6.33
N ALA A 388 2.87 5.36 5.28
CA ALA A 388 1.73 4.48 5.13
C ALA A 388 2.18 3.09 4.68
N VAL A 389 1.53 2.04 5.19
CA VAL A 389 1.85 0.65 4.84
C VAL A 389 0.58 -0.07 4.41
N VAL A 390 0.62 -0.74 3.27
CA VAL A 390 -0.45 -1.67 2.88
C VAL A 390 0.14 -3.05 2.64
N SER A 391 -0.31 -4.01 3.45
CA SER A 391 0.12 -5.42 3.40
C SER A 391 -0.99 -6.27 2.78
N HIS A 392 -0.74 -6.80 1.59
CA HIS A 392 -1.72 -7.62 0.87
C HIS A 392 -1.55 -9.09 1.18
N TRP A 393 -2.56 -9.67 1.81
CA TRP A 393 -2.70 -11.10 2.13
C TRP A 393 -3.74 -11.76 1.22
N THR A 394 -3.98 -11.17 0.05
CA THR A 394 -5.07 -11.51 -0.87
C THR A 394 -4.89 -12.86 -1.58
N THR A 395 -3.69 -13.45 -1.48
CA THR A 395 -3.38 -14.79 -1.98
C THR A 395 -3.60 -15.89 -0.94
N PHE A 396 -3.86 -15.53 0.32
CA PHE A 396 -4.02 -16.49 1.43
C PHE A 396 -5.49 -16.86 1.57
N ASP A 397 -5.88 -18.00 1.02
CA ASP A 397 -7.26 -18.48 1.10
C ASP A 397 -7.50 -19.21 2.42
N TYR A 398 -7.69 -18.44 3.50
CA TYR A 398 -8.07 -18.99 4.80
C TYR A 398 -9.51 -19.50 4.81
N ALA A 399 -10.40 -18.92 4.00
CA ALA A 399 -11.81 -19.31 3.93
C ALA A 399 -11.98 -20.72 3.34
N GLY A 400 -11.11 -21.12 2.42
CA GLY A 400 -11.06 -22.46 1.84
C GLY A 400 -10.47 -23.55 2.75
N LEU A 401 -9.98 -23.20 3.96
CA LEU A 401 -9.44 -24.19 4.90
C LEU A 401 -10.54 -24.96 5.62
N ASP A 402 -10.30 -26.25 5.84
CA ASP A 402 -11.25 -27.18 6.44
C ASP A 402 -10.78 -27.61 7.85
N PHE A 403 -11.58 -27.28 8.86
CA PHE A 403 -11.35 -27.67 10.26
C PHE A 403 -12.21 -28.86 10.70
N SER A 404 -12.95 -29.49 9.77
CA SER A 404 -13.96 -30.51 10.10
C SER A 404 -13.39 -31.73 10.81
N GLY A 405 -12.09 -32.02 10.64
CA GLY A 405 -11.39 -33.09 11.36
C GLY A 405 -11.35 -32.93 12.89
N ALA A 406 -11.62 -31.72 13.41
CA ALA A 406 -11.79 -31.46 14.84
C ALA A 406 -13.24 -31.13 15.24
N SER A 407 -14.22 -31.25 14.35
CA SER A 407 -15.61 -30.86 14.65
C SER A 407 -16.30 -31.87 15.56
N LEU A 408 -16.82 -31.43 16.72
CA LEU A 408 -17.45 -32.31 17.72
C LEU A 408 -18.67 -33.09 17.21
N HIS A 409 -19.36 -32.57 16.19
CA HIS A 409 -20.60 -33.16 15.66
C HIS A 409 -20.46 -33.59 14.19
N GLY A 410 -19.23 -33.69 13.68
CA GLY A 410 -18.99 -33.95 12.25
C GLY A 410 -19.58 -32.88 11.31
N LYS A 411 -19.98 -31.73 11.86
CA LYS A 411 -20.44 -30.58 11.09
C LYS A 411 -19.27 -30.05 10.27
N LYS A 412 -19.52 -29.68 9.00
CA LYS A 412 -18.56 -28.93 8.21
C LYS A 412 -18.14 -27.68 8.98
N ALA A 413 -16.84 -27.53 9.22
CA ALA A 413 -16.27 -26.45 10.01
C ALA A 413 -15.48 -25.51 9.10
N SER A 414 -16.14 -24.44 8.66
CA SER A 414 -15.62 -23.48 7.69
C SER A 414 -15.18 -22.18 8.37
N VAL A 415 -14.16 -21.54 7.83
CA VAL A 415 -13.72 -20.22 8.30
C VAL A 415 -14.67 -19.15 7.76
N ILE A 416 -15.29 -18.39 8.67
CA ILE A 416 -16.25 -17.33 8.33
C ILE A 416 -15.69 -15.92 8.53
N PHE A 417 -14.55 -15.77 9.23
CA PHE A 417 -13.89 -14.49 9.44
C PHE A 417 -12.38 -14.68 9.68
N VAL A 418 -11.59 -13.69 9.23
CA VAL A 418 -10.14 -13.67 9.35
C VAL A 418 -9.72 -12.32 9.93
N ASN A 419 -9.06 -12.34 11.09
CA ASN A 419 -8.44 -11.18 11.74
C ASN A 419 -6.91 -11.27 11.61
N PRO A 420 -6.31 -10.70 10.55
CA PRO A 420 -4.85 -10.65 10.43
C PRO A 420 -4.29 -9.54 11.33
N MET A 421 -3.21 -9.83 12.05
CA MET A 421 -2.62 -8.90 13.00
C MET A 421 -1.09 -8.95 12.91
N ILE A 422 -0.48 -7.77 12.95
CA ILE A 422 0.97 -7.62 13.15
C ILE A 422 1.12 -6.83 14.45
N VAL A 423 1.41 -7.54 15.53
CA VAL A 423 1.45 -6.97 16.87
C VAL A 423 2.89 -6.69 17.25
N ASN A 424 3.21 -5.43 17.50
CA ASN A 424 4.49 -5.03 18.08
C ASN A 424 4.42 -5.07 19.62
N ASN A 425 5.56 -5.20 20.29
CA ASN A 425 5.61 -5.33 21.76
C ASN A 425 5.07 -4.10 22.53
N TRP A 426 4.87 -2.98 21.87
CA TRP A 426 4.43 -1.72 22.49
C TRP A 426 2.95 -1.41 22.20
N HIS A 427 2.27 -2.23 21.39
CA HIS A 427 0.92 -1.98 20.88
C HIS A 427 0.70 -0.58 20.29
N LEU A 428 1.76 0.01 19.70
CA LEU A 428 1.72 1.38 19.18
C LEU A 428 1.30 1.38 17.70
N THR A 429 0.27 2.16 17.38
CA THR A 429 -0.17 2.47 16.00
C THR A 429 0.24 3.91 15.68
N ILE A 430 1.42 4.07 15.07
CA ILE A 430 2.04 5.38 14.81
C ILE A 430 2.11 5.74 13.33
N ALA A 431 1.40 4.99 12.47
CA ALA A 431 1.31 5.24 11.04
C ALA A 431 0.05 4.55 10.47
N PRO A 432 -0.55 5.07 9.38
CA PRO A 432 -1.54 4.37 8.59
C PRO A 432 -1.07 2.99 8.13
N VAL A 433 -1.71 1.93 8.63
CA VAL A 433 -1.48 0.55 8.23
C VAL A 433 -2.80 -0.07 7.78
N ALA A 434 -2.78 -0.75 6.64
CA ALA A 434 -3.86 -1.63 6.21
C ALA A 434 -3.36 -3.05 5.91
N ILE A 435 -4.09 -4.06 6.38
CA ILE A 435 -3.87 -5.46 6.04
C ILE A 435 -5.12 -5.96 5.30
N VAL A 436 -4.94 -6.39 4.05
CA VAL A 436 -6.02 -6.76 3.13
C VAL A 436 -6.06 -8.28 2.97
N THR A 437 -7.12 -8.95 3.44
CA THR A 437 -7.35 -10.40 3.30
C THR A 437 -8.55 -10.68 2.42
N LYS A 438 -8.60 -11.87 1.80
CA LYS A 438 -9.80 -12.29 1.08
C LYS A 438 -10.95 -12.59 2.03
N ASN A 439 -12.14 -12.18 1.63
CA ASN A 439 -13.38 -12.75 2.12
C ASN A 439 -13.69 -14.00 1.28
N GLY A 440 -14.12 -15.10 1.91
CA GLY A 440 -14.45 -16.36 1.22
C GLY A 440 -15.51 -16.23 0.11
N SER A 441 -16.30 -15.16 0.12
CA SER A 441 -17.39 -14.87 -0.83
C SER A 441 -17.08 -13.72 -1.80
N GLU A 442 -15.94 -13.77 -2.48
CA GLU A 442 -15.53 -12.84 -3.56
C GLU A 442 -15.32 -11.37 -3.16
N GLY A 443 -15.05 -11.06 -1.89
CA GLY A 443 -14.70 -9.72 -1.42
C GLY A 443 -13.36 -9.67 -0.69
N TYR A 444 -13.10 -8.57 0.03
CA TYR A 444 -11.95 -8.46 0.92
C TYR A 444 -12.34 -7.90 2.28
N TRP A 445 -11.68 -8.41 3.30
CA TRP A 445 -11.63 -7.82 4.63
C TRP A 445 -10.38 -6.96 4.72
N ILE A 446 -10.53 -5.74 5.22
CA ILE A 446 -9.39 -4.87 5.49
C ILE A 446 -9.41 -4.51 6.96
N ARG A 447 -8.34 -4.86 7.67
CA ARG A 447 -8.01 -4.24 8.95
C ARG A 447 -7.19 -3.01 8.64
N ALA A 448 -7.74 -1.82 8.84
CA ALA A 448 -7.09 -0.57 8.48
C ALA A 448 -7.12 0.44 9.62
N THR A 449 -6.14 1.33 9.65
CA THR A 449 -6.09 2.47 10.58
C THR A 449 -6.32 3.77 9.82
N ASN A 450 -7.06 4.70 10.41
CA ASN A 450 -7.27 6.04 9.88
C ASN A 450 -7.52 7.01 11.04
N THR A 451 -7.47 8.32 10.78
CA THR A 451 -7.90 9.32 11.76
C THR A 451 -9.42 9.23 11.96
N SER A 452 -9.93 9.71 13.11
CA SER A 452 -11.38 9.76 13.36
C SER A 452 -12.12 10.53 12.26
N THR A 453 -11.59 11.68 11.86
CA THR A 453 -12.11 12.48 10.74
C THR A 453 -12.06 11.73 9.40
N GLY A 454 -11.04 10.89 9.19
CA GLY A 454 -10.94 10.05 8.01
C GLY A 454 -12.02 8.98 7.99
N TRP A 455 -12.33 8.36 9.13
CA TRP A 455 -13.44 7.41 9.23
C TRP A 455 -14.82 8.05 9.06
N GLU A 456 -15.03 9.25 9.60
CA GLU A 456 -16.27 10.00 9.40
C GLU A 456 -16.50 10.30 7.91
N ARG A 457 -15.48 10.79 7.21
CA ARG A 457 -15.57 11.05 5.76
C ARG A 457 -15.72 9.76 4.96
N PHE A 458 -15.02 8.70 5.34
CA PHE A 458 -15.17 7.39 4.70
C PHE A 458 -16.63 6.94 4.69
N GLY A 459 -17.34 7.07 5.82
CA GLY A 459 -18.76 6.70 5.91
C GLY A 459 -19.70 7.59 5.09
N GLN A 460 -19.26 8.77 4.66
CA GLN A 460 -20.06 9.73 3.88
C GLN A 460 -19.80 9.67 2.36
N SER A 461 -18.60 9.23 1.94
CA SER A 461 -18.13 9.44 0.56
C SER A 461 -17.58 8.20 -0.15
N ASN A 462 -17.74 7.00 0.39
CA ASN A 462 -17.10 5.79 -0.17
C ASN A 462 -17.85 5.17 -1.38
N SER A 463 -18.95 5.76 -1.84
CA SER A 463 -19.67 5.30 -3.03
C SER A 463 -18.88 5.60 -4.32
N MET A 464 -19.01 4.71 -5.30
CA MET A 464 -18.39 4.86 -6.62
C MET A 464 -18.77 6.18 -7.32
N GLU A 465 -20.00 6.67 -7.09
CA GLU A 465 -20.50 7.93 -7.65
C GLU A 465 -19.75 9.16 -7.14
N SER A 466 -19.32 9.18 -5.87
CA SER A 466 -18.58 10.31 -5.30
C SER A 466 -17.21 10.50 -5.96
N THR A 467 -16.55 9.37 -6.25
CA THR A 467 -15.24 9.34 -6.90
C THR A 467 -15.35 9.78 -8.36
N CYS A 468 -16.42 9.35 -9.04
CA CYS A 468 -16.76 9.76 -10.40
C CYS A 468 -17.10 11.25 -10.51
N HIS A 469 -17.86 11.78 -9.54
CA HIS A 469 -18.27 13.19 -9.53
C HIS A 469 -17.05 14.13 -9.39
N GLN A 470 -16.08 13.79 -8.53
CA GLN A 470 -14.85 14.57 -8.41
C GLN A 470 -14.01 14.54 -9.71
N ALA A 471 -13.82 13.36 -10.32
CA ALA A 471 -13.07 13.23 -11.56
C ALA A 471 -13.75 13.97 -12.73
N ASN A 472 -15.08 13.81 -12.88
CA ASN A 472 -15.85 14.49 -13.91
C ASN A 472 -15.89 16.00 -13.71
N GLN A 473 -15.95 16.50 -12.48
CA GLN A 473 -15.90 17.94 -12.21
C GLN A 473 -14.56 18.57 -12.58
N ILE A 474 -13.44 17.88 -12.34
CA ILE A 474 -12.11 18.38 -12.71
C ILE A 474 -11.96 18.41 -14.24
N THR A 475 -12.33 17.33 -14.94
CA THR A 475 -12.28 17.28 -16.41
C THR A 475 -13.22 18.29 -17.05
N THR A 476 -14.45 18.41 -16.54
CA THR A 476 -15.43 19.41 -17.01
C THR A 476 -14.94 20.83 -16.74
N GLY A 477 -14.38 21.08 -15.55
CA GLY A 477 -13.80 22.37 -15.18
C GLY A 477 -12.63 22.77 -16.08
N LEU A 478 -11.76 21.83 -16.43
CA LEU A 478 -10.65 22.06 -17.36
C LEU A 478 -11.17 22.38 -18.77
N HIS A 479 -12.15 21.63 -19.27
CA HIS A 479 -12.78 21.95 -20.56
C HIS A 479 -13.47 23.31 -20.57
N ILE A 480 -14.19 23.68 -19.50
CA ILE A 480 -14.80 25.00 -19.36
C ILE A 480 -13.74 26.10 -19.32
N LEU A 481 -12.64 25.89 -18.57
CA LEU A 481 -11.56 26.85 -18.47
C LEU A 481 -10.87 27.07 -19.83
N VAL A 482 -10.50 25.99 -20.51
CA VAL A 482 -9.90 26.03 -21.85
C VAL A 482 -10.83 26.73 -22.84
N ASN A 483 -12.11 26.37 -22.86
CA ASN A 483 -13.09 27.00 -23.73
C ASN A 483 -13.32 28.48 -23.39
N THR A 484 -13.29 28.85 -22.11
CA THR A 484 -13.41 30.25 -21.66
C THR A 484 -12.19 31.06 -22.08
N ILE A 485 -10.98 30.50 -21.96
CA ILE A 485 -9.74 31.12 -22.45
C ILE A 485 -9.79 31.28 -23.98
N LEU A 486 -10.24 30.27 -24.73
CA LEU A 486 -10.40 30.35 -26.19
C LEU A 486 -11.46 31.39 -26.61
N LEU A 487 -12.61 31.43 -25.93
CA LEU A 487 -13.68 32.40 -26.16
C LEU A 487 -13.22 33.83 -25.87
N THR A 488 -12.55 34.05 -24.73
CA THR A 488 -12.01 35.36 -24.37
C THR A 488 -10.93 35.80 -25.36
N LEU A 489 -9.99 34.91 -25.73
CA LEU A 489 -8.98 35.20 -26.76
C LEU A 489 -9.61 35.56 -28.11
N THR A 490 -10.64 34.83 -28.53
CA THR A 490 -11.34 35.07 -29.81
C THR A 490 -12.11 36.39 -29.78
N ALA A 491 -12.81 36.68 -28.67
CA ALA A 491 -13.53 37.93 -28.48
C ALA A 491 -12.58 39.14 -28.42
N THR A 492 -11.45 39.02 -27.70
CA THR A 492 -10.42 40.06 -27.65
C THR A 492 -9.78 40.28 -29.02
N SER A 493 -9.47 39.23 -29.78
CA SER A 493 -8.95 39.33 -31.15
C SER A 493 -9.93 40.06 -32.09
N SER A 494 -11.21 39.68 -32.07
CA SER A 494 -12.25 40.35 -32.85
C SER A 494 -12.41 41.83 -32.46
N TYR A 495 -12.36 42.14 -31.16
CA TYR A 495 -12.49 43.50 -30.67
C TYR A 495 -11.26 44.37 -31.00
N CYS A 496 -10.04 43.84 -30.84
CA CYS A 496 -8.81 44.51 -31.25
C CYS A 496 -8.80 44.79 -32.76
N ASN A 497 -9.27 43.85 -33.58
CA ASN A 497 -9.42 44.05 -35.03
C ASN A 497 -10.44 45.16 -35.35
N GLN A 498 -11.54 45.27 -34.61
CA GLN A 498 -12.48 46.39 -34.77
C GLN A 498 -11.84 47.73 -34.39
N VAL A 499 -11.08 47.80 -33.29
CA VAL A 499 -10.37 49.03 -32.88
C VAL A 499 -9.28 49.42 -33.90
N LEU A 500 -8.61 48.43 -34.51
CA LEU A 500 -7.59 48.66 -35.53
C LEU A 500 -8.19 49.09 -36.87
N ALA A 501 -9.35 48.56 -37.26
CA ALA A 501 -9.94 48.75 -38.58
C ALA A 501 -11.03 49.83 -38.67
N ALA A 502 -11.82 50.05 -37.60
CA ALA A 502 -12.95 50.98 -37.58
C ALA A 502 -13.27 51.49 -36.16
N SER A 503 -12.71 52.64 -35.79
CA SER A 503 -13.12 53.36 -34.57
C SER A 503 -14.59 53.80 -34.64
N SER A 504 -15.33 53.77 -33.52
CA SER A 504 -16.73 54.24 -33.50
C SER A 504 -16.82 55.73 -33.86
N LEU A 505 -17.91 56.13 -34.52
CA LEU A 505 -18.13 57.51 -35.01
C LEU A 505 -17.91 58.57 -33.91
N ALA A 506 -18.39 58.32 -32.68
CA ALA A 506 -18.17 59.22 -31.54
C ALA A 506 -16.68 59.43 -31.19
N ARG A 507 -15.83 58.40 -31.36
CA ARG A 507 -14.38 58.52 -31.09
C ARG A 507 -13.65 59.21 -32.24
N ILE A 508 -14.12 59.02 -33.47
CA ILE A 508 -13.65 59.75 -34.65
C ILE A 508 -13.92 61.25 -34.47
N ASP A 509 -15.13 61.62 -34.04
CA ASP A 509 -15.52 63.01 -33.81
C ASP A 509 -14.68 63.68 -32.72
N ILE A 510 -14.40 62.98 -31.61
CA ILE A 510 -13.51 63.47 -30.54
C ILE A 510 -12.07 63.67 -31.03
N ALA A 511 -11.52 62.71 -31.77
CA ALA A 511 -10.16 62.79 -32.31
C ALA A 511 -10.02 63.93 -33.34
N HIS A 512 -11.01 64.08 -34.22
CA HIS A 512 -11.04 65.16 -35.20
C HIS A 512 -11.21 66.55 -34.55
N ALA A 513 -11.97 66.66 -33.45
CA ALA A 513 -12.07 67.89 -32.66
C ALA A 513 -10.71 68.31 -32.04
N GLN A 514 -9.82 67.34 -31.80
CA GLN A 514 -8.45 67.58 -31.33
C GLN A 514 -7.42 67.69 -32.48
N ARG A 515 -7.88 67.76 -33.73
CA ARG A 515 -7.06 67.78 -34.96
C ARG A 515 -6.18 66.53 -35.17
N VAL A 516 -6.57 65.40 -34.60
CA VAL A 516 -5.91 64.10 -34.77
C VAL A 516 -6.69 63.27 -35.79
N TRP A 517 -6.05 62.88 -36.90
CA TRP A 517 -6.68 62.11 -37.98
C TRP A 517 -6.49 60.61 -37.75
N VAL A 518 -7.58 59.84 -37.84
CA VAL A 518 -7.63 58.39 -37.57
C VAL A 518 -7.98 57.65 -38.86
N SER A 519 -7.37 56.50 -39.15
CA SER A 519 -7.69 55.73 -40.37
C SER A 519 -8.97 54.92 -40.19
N ILE A 520 -9.90 55.02 -41.14
CA ILE A 520 -11.29 54.49 -41.01
C ILE A 520 -11.49 53.15 -41.73
N VAL A 521 -10.46 52.63 -42.43
CA VAL A 521 -10.61 51.41 -43.26
C VAL A 521 -9.39 50.48 -43.20
N SER A 522 -8.20 50.99 -42.89
CA SER A 522 -6.96 50.19 -42.84
C SER A 522 -6.51 50.00 -41.39
N SER A 523 -6.11 48.77 -41.02
CA SER A 523 -5.49 48.46 -39.73
C SER A 523 -4.32 49.40 -39.45
N SER A 524 -4.46 50.29 -38.46
CA SER A 524 -3.43 51.31 -38.15
C SER A 524 -3.06 51.31 -36.67
N PHE A 525 -1.77 51.19 -36.37
CA PHE A 525 -1.24 51.30 -35.00
C PHE A 525 -1.55 52.66 -34.35
N MET A 526 -1.72 53.71 -35.16
CA MET A 526 -2.05 55.05 -34.70
C MET A 526 -3.43 55.10 -34.00
N ASN A 527 -4.37 54.23 -34.41
CA ASN A 527 -5.69 54.10 -33.80
C ASN A 527 -5.62 53.51 -32.37
N VAL A 528 -4.62 52.68 -32.08
CA VAL A 528 -4.39 52.08 -30.74
C VAL A 528 -3.85 53.12 -29.76
N CYS A 529 -2.91 53.97 -30.20
CA CYS A 529 -2.29 54.99 -29.35
C CYS A 529 -3.25 56.12 -28.97
N VAL A 530 -4.20 56.47 -29.83
CA VAL A 530 -5.18 57.54 -29.59
C VAL A 530 -6.38 57.04 -28.75
N GLY A 531 -6.63 55.73 -28.73
CA GLY A 531 -7.86 55.13 -28.20
C GLY A 531 -7.73 54.20 -26.98
N CYS A 532 -6.58 54.01 -26.36
CA CYS A 532 -6.45 53.05 -25.24
C CYS A 532 -6.40 53.72 -23.87
N GLU A 533 -7.35 53.38 -23.00
CA GLU A 533 -7.14 53.49 -21.55
C GLU A 533 -6.02 52.52 -21.14
N ARG A 534 -5.21 52.86 -20.12
CA ARG A 534 -3.93 52.18 -19.77
C ARG A 534 -4.03 50.66 -19.60
N ALA A 535 -5.20 50.12 -19.23
CA ALA A 535 -5.43 48.67 -19.12
C ALA A 535 -5.46 47.95 -20.47
N GLN A 536 -5.90 48.65 -21.52
CA GLN A 536 -6.15 48.08 -22.84
C GLN A 536 -4.85 47.90 -23.64
N ALA A 537 -3.88 48.80 -23.47
CA ALA A 537 -2.53 48.64 -24.01
C ALA A 537 -1.79 47.45 -23.39
N VAL A 538 -1.98 47.20 -22.09
CA VAL A 538 -1.37 46.04 -21.40
C VAL A 538 -1.93 44.73 -21.94
N ILE A 539 -3.26 44.63 -22.13
CA ILE A 539 -3.90 43.44 -22.68
C ILE A 539 -3.43 43.15 -24.10
N THR A 540 -3.31 44.18 -24.96
CA THR A 540 -2.79 44.01 -26.34
C THR A 540 -1.32 43.59 -26.37
N ILE A 541 -0.48 44.11 -25.45
CA ILE A 541 0.93 43.70 -25.35
C ILE A 541 1.04 42.25 -24.87
N VAL A 542 0.28 41.86 -23.83
CA VAL A 542 0.25 40.47 -23.34
C VAL A 542 -0.24 39.52 -24.43
N TYR A 543 -1.27 39.89 -25.19
CA TYR A 543 -1.74 39.13 -26.35
C TYR A 543 -0.65 38.97 -27.42
N ALA A 544 0.04 40.06 -27.80
CA ALA A 544 1.06 40.01 -28.84
C ALA A 544 2.25 39.12 -28.43
N VAL A 545 2.69 39.21 -27.16
CA VAL A 545 3.75 38.37 -26.62
C VAL A 545 3.31 36.90 -26.61
N TYR A 546 2.13 36.61 -26.07
CA TYR A 546 1.61 35.25 -25.95
C TYR A 546 1.39 34.57 -27.32
N ASN A 547 0.77 35.29 -28.26
CA ASN A 547 0.52 34.79 -29.61
C ASN A 547 1.83 34.54 -30.38
N ASN A 548 2.84 35.41 -30.21
CA ASN A 548 4.16 35.19 -30.78
C ASN A 548 4.82 33.93 -30.20
N THR A 549 4.80 33.72 -28.89
CA THR A 549 5.34 32.49 -28.28
C THR A 549 4.66 31.23 -28.78
N LEU A 550 3.31 31.19 -28.85
CA LEU A 550 2.60 30.03 -29.37
C LEU A 550 2.87 29.78 -30.85
N THR A 551 2.94 30.84 -31.66
CA THR A 551 3.27 30.72 -33.08
C THR A 551 4.69 30.19 -33.28
N GLN A 552 5.65 30.64 -32.46
CA GLN A 552 7.02 30.12 -32.47
C GLN A 552 7.09 28.65 -32.02
N MET A 553 6.31 28.26 -31.01
CA MET A 553 6.22 26.86 -30.59
C MET A 553 5.58 25.96 -31.66
N LEU A 554 4.54 26.45 -32.34
CA LEU A 554 3.87 25.72 -33.42
C LEU A 554 4.79 25.60 -34.65
N LEU A 555 5.48 26.68 -35.02
CA LEU A 555 6.47 26.68 -36.08
C LEU A 555 7.66 25.79 -35.76
N ALA A 556 8.13 25.77 -34.52
CA ALA A 556 9.20 24.87 -34.09
C ALA A 556 8.76 23.41 -34.18
N ALA A 557 7.55 23.08 -33.73
CA ALA A 557 7.00 21.73 -33.85
C ALA A 557 6.80 21.32 -35.33
N GLU A 558 6.30 22.22 -36.17
CA GLU A 558 6.10 21.97 -37.59
C GLU A 558 7.43 21.87 -38.36
N TYR A 559 8.45 22.62 -37.95
CA TYR A 559 9.81 22.52 -38.47
C TYR A 559 10.51 21.21 -38.09
N ASP A 560 10.31 20.74 -36.85
CA ASP A 560 10.83 19.44 -36.37
C ASP A 560 10.18 18.28 -37.15
N ASP A 561 8.87 18.37 -37.40
CA ASP A 561 8.12 17.44 -38.27
C ASP A 561 8.63 17.46 -39.74
N PHE A 562 9.02 18.64 -40.25
CA PHE A 562 9.59 18.80 -41.59
C PHE A 562 10.97 18.15 -41.74
N GLY A 563 11.72 18.04 -40.65
CA GLY A 563 12.99 17.33 -40.58
C GLY A 563 12.86 15.82 -40.74
N ILE A 564 11.66 15.26 -40.46
CA ILE A 564 11.36 13.83 -40.49
C ILE A 564 10.59 13.44 -41.76
N GLU A 565 9.64 14.27 -42.22
CA GLU A 565 8.90 14.08 -43.48
C GLU A 565 8.87 15.36 -44.33
N ARG A 566 9.46 15.32 -45.53
CA ARG A 566 9.36 16.45 -46.49
C ARG A 566 7.93 16.58 -47.02
N LYS A 567 7.17 17.54 -46.48
CA LYS A 567 5.83 17.90 -46.99
C LYS A 567 5.93 19.10 -47.95
N PRO A 568 5.10 19.20 -49.00
CA PRO A 568 5.13 20.36 -49.90
C PRO A 568 4.57 21.61 -49.20
N LEU A 569 5.23 22.76 -49.42
CA LEU A 569 4.81 24.07 -48.91
C LEU A 569 3.37 24.38 -49.38
N ARG A 570 2.45 24.64 -48.45
CA ARG A 570 1.18 25.29 -48.76
C ARG A 570 1.41 26.80 -48.66
N VAL A 571 1.34 27.48 -49.80
CA VAL A 571 1.36 28.95 -49.89
C VAL A 571 -0.01 29.50 -49.54
#